data_AF-A0AAV9VVU1-F1
#
_entry.id   AF-A0AAV9VVU1-F1
#
_cell.length_a   1.000
_cell.length_b   1.000
_cell.length_c   1.000
_cell.angle_alpha   90.00
_cell.angle_beta   90.00
_cell.angle_gamma   90.00
#
_symmetry.space_group_name_H-M   'P 1'
#
loop_
_entity.id
_entity.type
_entity.pdbx_description
1 polymer ?
#
loop_
_entity_poly.entity_id
_entity_poly.type
_entity_poly.pdbx_seq_one_letter_code
_entity_poly.pdbx_strand_id
1 'polypeptide(L)'
;MVAQAVSELLDKTASGLVHGMLAASLKITPFAIMSRPVAGVRGETVIITLPGSPKGAKENLESIIKLLPHACIQAAGGDSRVLHSGGIKKLEKEAGVIPLEGHDHHSHLYESGGLASDDAIGMSSGCGHHHHAPTPRTQQSGEAGGELRSNDLTGNVAQRHRSSPYPMISVKEAHKLIAQNIPAVGTSSAPEIIKRSVDAGLVGYILAEEVRARESVPAFRASIVDGYAVVHTDGVGIYPVVGVSHASPGEIKPLEAGQIARITTGAPLPPGATAVVMVEDTRISKTTEDGTEELEIEILASGLTELENVREVGSDMKTGDLLLGKGAEITAVGGEVGLLASVGIREVLVYRKPIVGVLSTGDEIVQHDRVEDLSIGEVRDSNRPTLLAAITARGYEAVDLGIAKDQPGTLEETLKASFSKVDVIITTGGVSMGEKDLLKPTIERTFAGTIHFGRVAMKPGKPTTFATIPFKNKISKPIFSLPGNPASATVTFHLFVLPALRQFSGFIGDDVYLPKALVTTDQDLVLDPRPEYHRAAVRIDRSSGNLVAKSTGGQRSSRIGSLEAANALLCLPGLGEVGDKRTRVPRGDKVEALIIGDLKVLDG
;
A
#
# COMPACT_ATOMS: atom_id res chain seq x y z
N MET A 1 -61.09 -36.01 -8.53
CA MET A 1 -60.53 -36.88 -9.60
C MET A 1 -60.45 -36.20 -10.97
N VAL A 2 -61.10 -35.06 -11.24
CA VAL A 2 -61.15 -34.49 -12.61
C VAL A 2 -59.92 -33.66 -13.02
N ALA A 3 -59.26 -32.95 -12.09
CA ALA A 3 -58.19 -32.01 -12.45
C ALA A 3 -56.89 -32.67 -12.95
N GLN A 4 -56.51 -33.85 -12.43
CA GLN A 4 -55.27 -34.53 -12.85
C GLN A 4 -55.36 -35.07 -14.29
N ALA A 5 -56.55 -35.48 -14.75
CA ALA A 5 -56.76 -35.91 -16.13
C ALA A 5 -56.54 -34.77 -17.14
N VAL A 6 -56.69 -33.51 -16.73
CA VAL A 6 -56.41 -32.34 -17.57
C VAL A 6 -54.91 -32.20 -17.85
N SER A 7 -54.04 -32.65 -16.93
CA SER A 7 -52.58 -32.48 -17.10
C SER A 7 -52.02 -33.28 -18.28
N GLU A 8 -52.62 -34.43 -18.60
CA GLU A 8 -52.24 -35.26 -19.75
C GLU A 8 -52.66 -34.66 -21.09
N LEU A 9 -53.56 -33.66 -21.07
CA LEU A 9 -54.06 -32.99 -22.27
C LEU A 9 -53.30 -31.71 -22.61
N LEU A 10 -52.32 -31.29 -21.79
CA LEU A 10 -51.57 -30.06 -21.99
C LEU A 10 -50.31 -30.32 -22.82
N ASP A 11 -50.07 -29.45 -23.81
CA ASP A 11 -48.81 -29.46 -24.57
C ASP A 11 -47.66 -28.87 -23.74
N LYS A 12 -47.96 -27.87 -22.90
CA LYS A 12 -47.01 -27.21 -21.99
C LYS A 12 -47.65 -26.90 -20.65
N THR A 13 -46.93 -27.12 -19.56
CA THR A 13 -47.40 -26.78 -18.21
C THR A 13 -47.06 -25.34 -17.85
N ALA A 14 -47.97 -24.66 -17.16
CA ALA A 14 -47.79 -23.29 -16.64
C ALA A 14 -47.73 -23.33 -15.11
N SER A 15 -46.66 -23.92 -14.56
CA SER A 15 -46.50 -24.15 -13.12
C SER A 15 -46.53 -22.85 -12.31
N GLY A 16 -46.12 -21.72 -12.87
CA GLY A 16 -46.20 -20.40 -12.22
C GLY A 16 -47.64 -19.98 -11.87
N LEU A 17 -48.61 -20.23 -12.75
CA LEU A 17 -50.02 -19.94 -12.49
C LEU A 17 -50.58 -20.84 -11.38
N VAL A 18 -50.17 -22.11 -11.36
CA VAL A 18 -50.49 -23.05 -10.27
C VAL A 18 -49.96 -22.56 -8.93
N HIS A 19 -48.70 -22.13 -8.87
CA HIS A 19 -48.11 -21.58 -7.64
C HIS A 19 -48.82 -20.31 -7.18
N GLY A 20 -49.15 -19.39 -8.09
CA GLY A 20 -49.88 -18.16 -7.76
C GLY A 20 -51.24 -18.44 -7.13
N MET A 21 -52.01 -19.34 -7.73
CA MET A 21 -53.31 -19.79 -7.22
C MET A 21 -53.20 -20.49 -5.86
N LEU A 22 -52.21 -21.38 -5.68
CA LEU A 22 -51.97 -22.07 -4.41
C LEU A 22 -51.54 -21.10 -3.31
N ALA A 23 -50.63 -20.16 -3.62
CA ALA A 23 -50.16 -19.16 -2.67
C ALA A 23 -51.30 -18.23 -2.21
N ALA A 24 -52.19 -17.83 -3.12
CA ALA A 24 -53.39 -17.06 -2.77
C ALA A 24 -54.36 -17.87 -1.91
N SER A 25 -54.61 -19.12 -2.27
CA SER A 25 -55.51 -20.01 -1.52
C SER A 25 -55.00 -20.33 -0.12
N LEU A 26 -53.69 -20.51 0.05
CA LEU A 26 -53.05 -20.80 1.34
C LEU A 26 -53.19 -19.65 2.34
N LYS A 27 -53.34 -18.40 1.88
CA LYS A 27 -53.65 -17.26 2.76
C LYS A 27 -55.06 -17.31 3.34
N ILE A 28 -55.97 -18.05 2.71
CA ILE A 28 -57.39 -18.13 3.09
C ILE A 28 -57.66 -19.39 3.88
N THR A 29 -57.07 -20.53 3.48
CA THR A 29 -57.26 -21.80 4.16
C THR A 29 -56.02 -22.69 4.11
N PRO A 30 -55.59 -23.26 5.25
CA PRO A 30 -54.46 -24.18 5.27
C PRO A 30 -54.74 -25.47 4.48
N PHE A 31 -56.02 -25.84 4.28
CA PHE A 31 -56.40 -27.01 3.49
C PHE A 31 -56.11 -26.86 1.99
N ALA A 32 -55.80 -25.65 1.51
CA ALA A 32 -55.39 -25.40 0.13
C ALA A 32 -54.13 -26.20 -0.26
N ILE A 33 -53.29 -26.60 0.71
CA ILE A 33 -52.11 -27.44 0.48
C ILE A 33 -52.45 -28.79 -0.14
N MET A 34 -53.68 -29.29 0.05
CA MET A 34 -54.15 -30.56 -0.53
C MET A 34 -54.75 -30.41 -1.93
N SER A 35 -54.91 -29.18 -2.42
CA SER A 35 -55.46 -28.92 -3.74
C SER A 35 -54.44 -29.27 -4.82
N ARG A 36 -54.92 -29.79 -5.97
CA ARG A 36 -54.09 -30.19 -7.11
C ARG A 36 -54.53 -29.46 -8.38
N PRO A 37 -54.47 -28.11 -8.41
CA PRO A 37 -54.84 -27.36 -9.60
C PRO A 37 -53.82 -27.61 -10.72
N VAL A 38 -54.31 -27.59 -11.95
CA VAL A 38 -53.55 -27.77 -13.18
C VAL A 38 -53.75 -26.52 -14.04
N ALA A 39 -52.66 -25.98 -14.58
CA ALA A 39 -52.70 -24.90 -15.55
C ALA A 39 -51.64 -25.14 -16.63
N GLY A 40 -51.96 -24.77 -17.86
CA GLY A 40 -51.05 -24.89 -18.99
C GLY A 40 -51.70 -24.51 -20.30
N VAL A 41 -51.08 -24.92 -21.40
CA VAL A 41 -51.49 -24.56 -22.76
C VAL A 41 -51.72 -25.84 -23.57
N ARG A 42 -52.78 -25.84 -24.37
CA ARG A 42 -53.06 -26.82 -25.42
C ARG A 42 -53.36 -26.08 -26.72
N GLY A 43 -52.55 -26.27 -27.75
CA GLY A 43 -52.55 -25.42 -28.94
C GLY A 43 -52.31 -23.95 -28.56
N GLU A 44 -53.23 -23.08 -28.97
CA GLU A 44 -53.23 -21.65 -28.60
C GLU A 44 -54.17 -21.33 -27.42
N THR A 45 -54.67 -22.36 -26.72
CA THR A 45 -55.63 -22.20 -25.63
C THR A 45 -54.95 -22.35 -24.27
N VAL A 46 -55.13 -21.35 -23.39
CA VAL A 46 -54.75 -21.45 -21.98
C VAL A 46 -55.85 -22.20 -21.22
N ILE A 47 -55.49 -23.29 -20.57
CA ILE A 47 -56.40 -24.13 -19.77
C ILE A 47 -56.00 -24.00 -18.30
N ILE A 48 -56.97 -23.70 -17.43
CA ILE A 48 -56.79 -23.58 -15.99
C ILE A 48 -57.94 -24.30 -15.28
N THR A 49 -57.62 -25.16 -14.32
CA THR A 49 -58.62 -25.80 -13.46
C THR A 49 -58.85 -24.95 -12.21
N LEU A 50 -60.11 -24.64 -11.91
CA LEU A 50 -60.50 -23.94 -10.68
C LEU A 50 -61.13 -24.91 -9.67
N PRO A 51 -61.10 -24.59 -8.36
CA PRO A 51 -61.81 -25.37 -7.34
C PRO A 51 -63.31 -25.49 -7.63
N GLY A 52 -63.92 -26.59 -7.18
CA GLY A 52 -65.35 -26.84 -7.41
C GLY A 52 -66.31 -25.95 -6.62
N SER A 53 -65.84 -25.28 -5.54
CA SER A 53 -66.67 -24.34 -4.79
C SER A 53 -66.73 -22.99 -5.52
N PRO A 54 -67.91 -22.37 -5.71
CA PRO A 54 -68.01 -21.06 -6.37
C PRO A 54 -67.14 -19.98 -5.73
N LYS A 55 -67.03 -19.99 -4.40
CA LYS A 55 -66.16 -19.10 -3.64
C LYS A 55 -64.68 -19.34 -3.95
N GLY A 56 -64.22 -20.59 -3.91
CA GLY A 56 -62.82 -20.93 -4.19
C GLY A 56 -62.42 -20.70 -5.65
N ALA A 57 -63.35 -20.91 -6.59
CA ALA A 57 -63.15 -20.61 -8.01
C ALA A 57 -62.93 -19.11 -8.24
N LYS A 58 -63.77 -18.26 -7.63
CA LYS A 58 -63.65 -16.80 -7.72
C LYS A 58 -62.31 -16.32 -7.15
N GLU A 59 -61.96 -16.76 -5.95
CA GLU A 59 -60.73 -16.36 -5.26
C GLU A 59 -59.47 -16.80 -6.02
N ASN A 60 -59.46 -18.02 -6.57
CA ASN A 60 -58.33 -18.51 -7.36
C ASN A 60 -58.21 -17.74 -8.67
N LEU A 61 -59.32 -17.50 -9.37
CA LEU A 61 -59.29 -16.78 -10.64
C LEU A 61 -58.84 -15.32 -10.43
N GLU A 62 -59.35 -14.63 -9.41
CA GLU A 62 -58.95 -13.25 -9.09
C GLU A 62 -57.45 -13.09 -8.85
N SER A 63 -56.79 -14.12 -8.29
CA SER A 63 -55.34 -14.10 -8.03
C SER A 63 -54.47 -14.08 -9.30
N ILE A 64 -55.01 -14.56 -10.43
CA ILE A 64 -54.26 -14.70 -11.68
C ILE A 64 -54.89 -13.95 -12.86
N ILE A 65 -56.15 -13.47 -12.74
CA ILE A 65 -56.93 -12.91 -13.85
C ILE A 65 -56.21 -11.76 -14.57
N LYS A 66 -55.47 -10.95 -13.82
CA LYS A 66 -54.67 -9.82 -14.34
C LYS A 66 -53.51 -10.27 -15.25
N LEU A 67 -53.01 -11.49 -15.06
CA LEU A 67 -51.90 -12.07 -15.80
C LEU A 67 -52.37 -12.92 -16.99
N LEU A 68 -53.65 -13.30 -17.04
CA LEU A 68 -54.20 -14.13 -18.10
C LEU A 68 -54.12 -13.50 -19.50
N PRO A 69 -54.34 -12.19 -19.71
CA PRO A 69 -54.17 -11.58 -21.03
C PRO A 69 -52.76 -11.80 -21.59
N HIS A 70 -51.74 -11.67 -20.74
CA HIS A 70 -50.35 -11.91 -21.14
C HIS A 70 -50.10 -13.39 -21.43
N ALA A 71 -50.64 -14.29 -20.60
CA ALA A 71 -50.55 -15.74 -20.85
C ALA A 71 -51.23 -16.15 -22.17
N CYS A 72 -52.36 -15.55 -22.53
CA CYS A 72 -53.04 -15.79 -23.81
C CYS A 72 -52.21 -15.31 -25.01
N ILE A 73 -51.57 -14.14 -24.91
CA ILE A 73 -50.69 -13.63 -25.98
C ILE A 73 -49.49 -14.56 -26.19
N GLN A 74 -48.90 -15.07 -25.11
CA GLN A 74 -47.81 -16.04 -25.18
C GLN A 74 -48.27 -17.39 -25.76
N ALA A 75 -49.47 -17.86 -25.41
CA ALA A 75 -50.05 -19.09 -25.96
C ALA A 75 -50.34 -18.98 -27.47
N ALA A 76 -50.73 -17.80 -27.96
CA ALA A 76 -50.94 -17.51 -29.38
C ALA A 76 -49.64 -17.28 -30.19
N GLY A 77 -48.46 -17.56 -29.62
CA GLY A 77 -47.18 -17.48 -30.32
C GLY A 77 -46.53 -16.09 -30.39
N GLY A 78 -46.95 -15.13 -29.56
CA GLY A 78 -46.34 -13.80 -29.51
C GLY A 78 -44.85 -13.81 -29.10
N ASP A 79 -44.02 -13.03 -29.79
CA ASP A 79 -42.58 -12.91 -29.50
C ASP A 79 -42.35 -12.27 -28.12
N SER A 80 -41.83 -13.07 -27.19
CA SER A 80 -41.55 -12.65 -25.81
C SER A 80 -40.58 -11.47 -25.74
N ARG A 81 -39.66 -11.31 -26.71
CA ARG A 81 -38.70 -10.20 -26.71
C ARG A 81 -39.35 -8.86 -27.06
N VAL A 82 -40.37 -8.86 -27.91
CA VAL A 82 -41.12 -7.64 -28.27
C VAL A 82 -42.02 -7.20 -27.11
N LEU A 83 -42.62 -8.17 -26.41
CA LEU A 83 -43.45 -7.94 -25.21
C LEU A 83 -42.65 -7.41 -24.01
N HIS A 84 -41.39 -7.83 -23.84
CA HIS A 84 -40.53 -7.40 -22.72
C HIS A 84 -39.67 -6.15 -23.01
N SER A 85 -39.77 -5.55 -24.21
CA SER A 85 -38.96 -4.40 -24.67
C SER A 85 -39.10 -3.13 -23.80
N GLY A 86 -40.21 -2.99 -23.07
CA GLY A 86 -40.48 -1.84 -22.18
C GLY A 86 -40.08 -2.02 -20.72
N GLY A 87 -39.43 -3.14 -20.37
CA GLY A 87 -39.03 -3.47 -18.99
C GLY A 87 -40.18 -3.90 -18.07
N ILE A 88 -39.83 -4.47 -16.92
CA ILE A 88 -40.76 -5.06 -15.94
C ILE A 88 -41.81 -4.04 -15.45
N LYS A 89 -41.40 -2.77 -15.25
CA LYS A 89 -42.30 -1.70 -14.77
C LYS A 89 -43.43 -1.35 -15.73
N LYS A 90 -43.21 -1.46 -17.05
CA LYS A 90 -44.27 -1.23 -18.06
C LYS A 90 -45.28 -2.37 -18.05
N LEU A 91 -44.81 -3.61 -17.92
CA LEU A 91 -45.63 -4.81 -17.83
C LEU A 91 -46.45 -4.87 -16.54
N GLU A 92 -45.87 -4.49 -15.40
CA GLU A 92 -46.59 -4.37 -14.13
C GLU A 92 -47.72 -3.34 -14.21
N LYS A 93 -47.46 -2.20 -14.88
CA LYS A 93 -48.47 -1.15 -15.12
C LYS A 93 -49.57 -1.59 -16.09
N GLU A 94 -49.22 -2.27 -17.18
CA GLU A 94 -50.18 -2.81 -18.17
C GLU A 94 -51.02 -3.95 -17.59
N ALA A 95 -50.45 -4.79 -16.73
CA ALA A 95 -51.16 -5.85 -16.01
C ALA A 95 -51.91 -5.34 -14.76
N GLY A 96 -51.77 -4.06 -14.38
CA GLY A 96 -52.41 -3.49 -13.20
C GLY A 96 -51.99 -4.15 -11.88
N VAL A 97 -50.73 -4.60 -11.80
CA VAL A 97 -50.12 -5.21 -10.61
C VAL A 97 -49.35 -4.15 -9.86
N ILE A 98 -49.62 -4.01 -8.56
CA ILE A 98 -48.95 -3.04 -7.67
C ILE A 98 -47.69 -3.72 -7.11
N PRO A 99 -46.52 -3.06 -7.04
CA PRO A 99 -45.35 -3.61 -6.37
C PRO A 99 -45.67 -3.93 -4.90
N LEU A 100 -45.16 -5.05 -4.38
CA LEU A 100 -45.22 -5.34 -2.95
C LEU A 100 -44.34 -4.33 -2.20
N GLU A 101 -44.97 -3.34 -1.56
CA GLU A 101 -44.36 -2.43 -0.60
C GLU A 101 -43.93 -3.21 0.65
N GLY A 102 -42.65 -3.15 1.00
CA GLY A 102 -42.13 -3.67 2.26
C GLY A 102 -42.47 -2.69 3.37
N HIS A 103 -43.53 -2.98 4.14
CA HIS A 103 -43.93 -2.18 5.27
C HIS A 103 -42.97 -2.28 6.46
N ASP A 104 -42.74 -1.10 7.04
CA ASP A 104 -42.15 -0.79 8.34
C ASP A 104 -42.61 -1.72 9.48
N HIS A 105 -41.65 -2.17 10.29
CA HIS A 105 -41.95 -2.78 11.58
C HIS A 105 -41.94 -1.74 12.69
N HIS A 106 -43.15 -1.27 13.03
CA HIS A 106 -43.45 -0.65 14.32
C HIS A 106 -43.28 -1.68 15.46
N SER A 107 -42.51 -1.28 16.47
CA SER A 107 -42.34 -1.96 17.75
C SER A 107 -43.59 -1.81 18.62
N HIS A 108 -44.19 -2.94 19.03
CA HIS A 108 -45.18 -2.96 20.11
C HIS A 108 -44.53 -3.42 21.42
N LEU A 109 -44.64 -2.55 22.42
CA LEU A 109 -44.42 -2.78 23.83
C LEU A 109 -45.44 -3.80 24.37
N TYR A 110 -44.98 -4.71 25.23
CA TYR A 110 -45.80 -5.36 26.25
C TYR A 110 -45.05 -5.34 27.58
N GLU A 111 -45.62 -4.64 28.56
CA GLU A 111 -45.32 -4.76 29.98
C GLU A 111 -46.08 -5.96 30.57
N SER A 112 -45.42 -6.75 31.41
CA SER A 112 -46.01 -7.33 32.63
C SER A 112 -44.89 -7.76 33.57
N GLY A 113 -44.87 -7.18 34.77
CA GLY A 113 -43.80 -7.31 35.77
C GLY A 113 -43.88 -8.52 36.71
N GLY A 114 -42.94 -8.56 37.67
CA GLY A 114 -43.00 -9.45 38.84
C GLY A 114 -41.65 -9.77 39.50
N LEU A 115 -41.13 -8.84 40.31
CA LEU A 115 -40.44 -8.97 41.61
C LEU A 115 -39.29 -10.00 41.88
N ALA A 116 -38.14 -9.44 42.32
CA ALA A 116 -37.14 -9.82 43.37
C ALA A 116 -36.81 -11.32 43.65
N SER A 117 -35.57 -11.77 43.89
CA SER A 117 -34.45 -11.26 44.68
C SER A 117 -33.18 -12.12 44.47
N ASP A 118 -32.02 -11.53 44.75
CA ASP A 118 -30.74 -12.09 45.22
C ASP A 118 -29.86 -13.07 44.41
N ASP A 119 -28.59 -12.62 44.33
CA ASP A 119 -27.32 -13.35 44.38
C ASP A 119 -26.80 -14.25 43.23
N ALA A 120 -25.55 -13.92 42.89
CA ALA A 120 -24.44 -14.80 42.53
C ALA A 120 -24.01 -14.94 41.04
N ILE A 121 -22.85 -14.32 40.80
CA ILE A 121 -21.68 -14.84 40.05
C ILE A 121 -21.84 -14.96 38.53
N GLY A 122 -21.26 -13.97 37.84
CA GLY A 122 -21.06 -13.97 36.40
C GLY A 122 -20.00 -14.96 35.93
N MET A 123 -20.40 -15.82 34.99
CA MET A 123 -19.51 -16.51 34.06
C MET A 123 -19.89 -16.11 32.64
N SER A 124 -19.12 -15.19 32.07
CA SER A 124 -19.24 -14.77 30.68
C SER A 124 -18.62 -15.84 29.76
N SER A 125 -19.47 -16.68 29.16
CA SER A 125 -19.09 -17.57 28.07
C SER A 125 -19.26 -16.83 26.74
N GLY A 126 -18.19 -16.17 26.28
CA GLY A 126 -18.14 -15.53 24.98
C GLY A 126 -18.11 -16.57 23.85
N CYS A 127 -19.25 -16.79 23.20
CA CYS A 127 -19.35 -17.64 22.02
C CYS A 127 -18.81 -16.88 20.79
N GLY A 128 -17.55 -17.15 20.42
CA GLY A 128 -16.90 -16.58 19.23
C GLY A 128 -17.38 -17.26 17.95
N HIS A 129 -18.30 -16.64 17.23
CA HIS A 129 -18.67 -17.07 15.88
C HIS A 129 -17.54 -16.76 14.88
N HIS A 130 -16.72 -17.77 14.58
CA HIS A 130 -15.76 -17.75 13.48
C HIS A 130 -16.48 -18.09 12.16
N HIS A 131 -16.74 -17.09 11.33
CA HIS A 131 -17.11 -17.34 9.94
C HIS A 131 -15.85 -17.66 9.13
N HIS A 132 -15.64 -18.95 8.81
CA HIS A 132 -14.69 -19.35 7.78
C HIS A 132 -15.19 -18.88 6.40
N ALA A 133 -14.29 -18.31 5.60
CA ALA A 133 -14.58 -18.07 4.19
C ALA A 133 -14.90 -19.41 3.51
N PRO A 134 -15.93 -19.51 2.66
CA PRO A 134 -16.32 -20.77 2.03
C PRO A 134 -15.17 -21.38 1.22
N THR A 135 -14.81 -22.62 1.52
CA THR A 135 -13.90 -23.43 0.70
C THR A 135 -14.67 -23.98 -0.51
N PRO A 136 -14.25 -23.72 -1.75
CA PRO A 136 -14.86 -24.33 -2.93
C PRO A 136 -14.79 -25.86 -2.84
N ARG A 137 -15.93 -26.55 -3.04
CA ARG A 137 -16.03 -28.01 -2.95
C ARG A 137 -15.79 -28.74 -4.29
N THR A 138 -15.38 -28.00 -5.31
CA THR A 138 -15.18 -28.50 -6.67
C THR A 138 -13.76 -28.20 -7.15
N GLN A 139 -13.00 -29.25 -7.44
CA GLN A 139 -11.78 -29.16 -8.25
C GLN A 139 -12.21 -29.26 -9.72
N GLN A 140 -12.10 -28.17 -10.47
CA GLN A 140 -12.12 -28.25 -11.93
C GLN A 140 -10.70 -28.59 -12.39
N SER A 141 -10.57 -29.68 -13.14
CA SER A 141 -9.33 -30.10 -13.80
C SER A 141 -8.81 -28.95 -14.65
N GLY A 142 -7.55 -28.57 -14.40
CA GLY A 142 -6.85 -27.53 -15.13
C GLY A 142 -6.52 -28.01 -16.54
N GLU A 143 -7.45 -27.83 -17.47
CA GLU A 143 -7.16 -27.85 -18.90
C GLU A 143 -7.80 -26.62 -19.54
N ALA A 144 -6.98 -25.59 -19.76
CA ALA A 144 -7.29 -24.54 -20.71
C ALA A 144 -5.98 -23.98 -21.26
N GLY A 145 -5.51 -24.58 -22.36
CA GLY A 145 -4.48 -23.99 -23.23
C GLY A 145 -4.99 -22.77 -24.02
N GLY A 146 -5.81 -21.91 -23.40
CA GLY A 146 -6.31 -20.67 -23.98
C GLY A 146 -5.61 -19.45 -23.37
N GLU A 147 -5.57 -18.33 -24.10
CA GLU A 147 -5.04 -17.06 -23.60
C GLU A 147 -5.67 -16.70 -22.23
N LEU A 148 -4.82 -16.34 -21.26
CA LEU A 148 -5.22 -15.88 -19.93
C LEU A 148 -5.98 -14.54 -20.06
N ARG A 149 -7.30 -14.58 -20.25
CA ARG A 149 -8.14 -13.37 -20.35
C ARG A 149 -9.20 -13.35 -19.27
N SER A 150 -9.46 -12.16 -18.74
CA SER A 150 -10.55 -11.87 -17.80
C SER A 150 -11.93 -12.09 -18.44
N ASN A 151 -12.97 -12.19 -17.61
CA ASN A 151 -14.36 -12.32 -18.09
C ASN A 151 -14.75 -11.17 -19.01
N ASP A 152 -15.42 -11.49 -20.12
CA ASP A 152 -16.13 -10.49 -20.91
C ASP A 152 -17.43 -10.12 -20.19
N LEU A 153 -17.52 -8.88 -19.72
CA LEU A 153 -18.68 -8.40 -18.99
C LEU A 153 -19.86 -8.07 -19.92
N THR A 154 -19.61 -7.94 -21.23
CA THR A 154 -20.66 -7.74 -22.25
C THR A 154 -21.32 -9.04 -22.70
N GLY A 155 -20.72 -10.19 -22.40
CA GLY A 155 -21.22 -11.53 -22.75
C GLY A 155 -22.22 -12.13 -21.74
N ASN A 156 -22.78 -13.29 -22.09
CA ASN A 156 -23.76 -13.99 -21.24
C ASN A 156 -23.12 -14.46 -19.92
N VAL A 157 -23.79 -14.21 -18.79
CA VAL A 157 -23.37 -14.64 -17.44
C VAL A 157 -23.07 -16.13 -17.34
N ALA A 158 -23.74 -16.97 -18.15
CA ALA A 158 -23.50 -18.41 -18.19
C ALA A 158 -22.10 -18.77 -18.73
N GLN A 159 -21.51 -17.93 -19.59
CA GLN A 159 -20.21 -18.15 -20.24
C GLN A 159 -19.03 -17.59 -19.44
N ARG A 160 -19.29 -16.89 -18.32
CA ARG A 160 -18.24 -16.33 -17.46
C ARG A 160 -17.50 -17.44 -16.71
N HIS A 161 -16.19 -17.29 -16.57
CA HIS A 161 -15.35 -18.17 -15.81
C HIS A 161 -15.83 -18.28 -14.35
N ARG A 162 -15.99 -19.52 -13.86
CA ARG A 162 -16.35 -19.84 -12.47
C ARG A 162 -15.14 -19.93 -11.55
N SER A 163 -13.95 -20.03 -12.14
CA SER A 163 -12.65 -19.94 -11.50
C SER A 163 -11.88 -18.74 -12.09
N SER A 164 -10.92 -18.18 -11.36
CA SER A 164 -10.10 -17.12 -11.93
C SER A 164 -9.26 -17.67 -13.08
N PRO A 165 -9.24 -17.01 -14.25
CA PRO A 165 -8.40 -17.41 -15.36
C PRO A 165 -6.91 -17.24 -15.03
N TYR A 166 -6.56 -16.33 -14.11
CA TYR A 166 -5.18 -16.15 -13.65
C TYR A 166 -4.80 -17.22 -12.62
N PRO A 167 -3.66 -17.93 -12.82
CA PRO A 167 -3.14 -18.89 -11.86
C PRO A 167 -2.71 -18.21 -10.56
N MET A 168 -2.68 -18.98 -9.48
CA MET A 168 -2.13 -18.50 -8.21
C MET A 168 -0.60 -18.60 -8.27
N ILE A 169 0.09 -17.47 -8.20
CA ILE A 169 1.56 -17.44 -8.17
C ILE A 169 2.10 -17.19 -6.75
N SER A 170 3.36 -17.54 -6.49
CA SER A 170 4.02 -17.23 -5.23
C SER A 170 4.38 -15.73 -5.14
N VAL A 171 4.64 -15.23 -3.94
CA VAL A 171 5.12 -13.85 -3.74
C VAL A 171 6.46 -13.63 -4.45
N LYS A 172 7.35 -14.63 -4.42
CA LYS A 172 8.65 -14.59 -5.11
C LYS A 172 8.50 -14.47 -6.63
N GLU A 173 7.58 -15.23 -7.23
CA GLU A 173 7.33 -15.12 -8.67
C GLU A 173 6.67 -13.77 -9.01
N ALA A 174 5.80 -13.24 -8.15
CA ALA A 174 5.22 -11.91 -8.32
C ALA A 174 6.31 -10.83 -8.34
N HIS A 175 7.29 -10.88 -7.41
CA HIS A 175 8.44 -9.99 -7.40
C HIS A 175 9.26 -10.06 -8.68
N LYS A 176 9.53 -11.27 -9.18
CA LYS A 176 10.28 -11.48 -10.42
C LYS A 176 9.56 -10.88 -11.63
N LEU A 177 8.25 -11.12 -11.76
CA LEU A 177 7.44 -10.55 -12.85
C LEU A 177 7.36 -9.03 -12.79
N ILE A 178 7.29 -8.45 -11.59
CA ILE A 178 7.36 -7.00 -11.40
C ILE A 178 8.74 -6.48 -11.85
N ALA A 179 9.82 -7.05 -11.34
CA ALA A 179 11.17 -6.60 -11.61
C ALA A 179 11.51 -6.62 -13.12
N GLN A 180 11.00 -7.59 -13.86
CA GLN A 180 11.18 -7.70 -15.33
C GLN A 180 10.47 -6.61 -16.13
N ASN A 181 9.46 -5.97 -15.56
CA ASN A 181 8.56 -5.04 -16.26
C ASN A 181 8.61 -3.61 -15.70
N ILE A 182 9.55 -3.34 -14.79
CA ILE A 182 9.81 -2.04 -14.20
C ILE A 182 11.17 -1.56 -14.68
N PRO A 183 11.34 -0.26 -15.01
CA PRO A 183 12.64 0.29 -15.35
C PRO A 183 13.72 -0.05 -14.33
N ALA A 184 14.90 -0.46 -14.80
CA ALA A 184 15.99 -0.94 -13.96
C ALA A 184 17.35 -0.49 -14.51
N VAL A 185 18.25 -0.12 -13.60
CA VAL A 185 19.62 0.29 -13.95
C VAL A 185 20.33 -0.80 -14.73
N GLY A 186 21.04 -0.42 -15.80
CA GLY A 186 21.79 -1.35 -16.64
C GLY A 186 20.94 -2.15 -17.64
N THR A 187 19.63 -1.88 -17.72
CA THR A 187 18.75 -2.47 -18.74
C THR A 187 18.49 -1.50 -19.89
N SER A 188 17.92 -2.01 -20.99
CA SER A 188 17.46 -1.17 -22.12
C SER A 188 16.34 -0.19 -21.73
N SER A 189 15.66 -0.46 -20.62
CA SER A 189 14.63 0.40 -20.02
C SER A 189 15.15 0.98 -18.71
N ALA A 190 16.32 1.60 -18.71
CA ALA A 190 16.86 2.25 -17.52
C ALA A 190 16.04 3.48 -17.11
N PRO A 191 16.02 3.82 -15.80
CA PRO A 191 15.48 5.09 -15.34
C PRO A 191 16.18 6.27 -16.01
N GLU A 192 15.42 7.34 -16.23
CA GLU A 192 15.96 8.60 -16.74
C GLU A 192 16.99 9.19 -15.75
N ILE A 193 18.10 9.70 -16.26
CA ILE A 193 19.12 10.37 -15.45
C ILE A 193 18.90 11.87 -15.54
N ILE A 194 18.79 12.53 -14.39
CA ILE A 194 18.58 13.97 -14.28
C ILE A 194 19.66 14.61 -13.42
N LYS A 195 19.92 15.89 -13.68
CA LYS A 195 20.82 16.71 -12.86
C LYS A 195 20.03 17.33 -11.71
N ARG A 196 20.57 17.30 -10.50
CA ARG A 196 19.95 17.87 -9.29
C ARG A 196 20.98 18.68 -8.50
N SER A 197 20.52 19.77 -7.91
CA SER A 197 21.31 20.57 -6.98
C SER A 197 21.60 19.79 -5.70
N VAL A 198 22.77 20.05 -5.09
CA VAL A 198 23.12 19.55 -3.75
C VAL A 198 22.43 20.44 -2.72
N ASP A 199 21.18 20.08 -2.41
CA ASP A 199 20.34 20.70 -1.37
C ASP A 199 19.52 19.62 -0.63
N ALA A 200 18.67 20.05 0.32
CA ALA A 200 17.83 19.12 1.09
C ALA A 200 16.88 18.29 0.20
N GLY A 201 16.53 18.76 -1.00
CA GLY A 201 15.71 18.05 -1.97
C GLY A 201 16.45 16.94 -2.71
N LEU A 202 17.75 16.72 -2.46
CA LEU A 202 18.52 15.59 -2.97
C LEU A 202 18.29 14.30 -2.16
N VAL A 203 17.75 14.40 -0.95
CA VAL A 203 17.50 13.25 -0.07
C VAL A 203 16.58 12.22 -0.73
N GLY A 204 16.96 10.95 -0.58
CA GLY A 204 16.29 9.76 -1.10
C GLY A 204 16.50 9.53 -2.60
N TYR A 205 17.39 10.28 -3.27
CA TYR A 205 17.82 9.98 -4.64
C TYR A 205 19.02 9.02 -4.65
N ILE A 206 19.14 8.26 -5.74
CA ILE A 206 20.29 7.39 -6.01
C ILE A 206 21.20 8.05 -7.05
N LEU A 207 22.50 8.12 -6.76
CA LEU A 207 23.49 8.68 -7.69
C LEU A 207 23.61 7.82 -8.97
N ALA A 208 23.60 8.49 -10.11
CA ALA A 208 23.80 7.89 -11.43
C ALA A 208 25.25 8.00 -11.93
N GLU A 209 26.10 8.69 -11.17
CA GLU A 209 27.52 8.89 -11.44
C GLU A 209 28.39 8.64 -10.20
N GLU A 210 29.68 8.52 -10.42
CA GLU A 210 30.69 8.55 -9.36
C GLU A 210 31.08 10.00 -9.09
N VAL A 211 31.10 10.41 -7.81
CA VAL A 211 31.46 11.78 -7.44
C VAL A 211 32.80 11.78 -6.70
N ARG A 212 33.71 12.66 -7.14
CA ARG A 212 35.07 12.80 -6.60
C ARG A 212 35.29 14.19 -6.00
N ALA A 213 36.17 14.25 -4.99
CA ALA A 213 36.56 15.48 -4.33
C ALA A 213 37.19 16.47 -5.34
N ARG A 214 36.68 17.70 -5.39
CA ARG A 214 37.25 18.77 -6.22
C ARG A 214 38.39 19.50 -5.55
N GLU A 215 38.41 19.45 -4.23
CA GLU A 215 39.29 20.21 -3.36
C GLU A 215 39.73 19.30 -2.21
N SER A 216 40.90 19.57 -1.65
CA SER A 216 41.37 18.89 -0.45
C SER A 216 40.71 19.48 0.79
N VAL A 217 40.45 18.64 1.81
CA VAL A 217 39.90 19.06 3.10
C VAL A 217 40.89 18.70 4.21
N PRO A 218 41.42 19.67 4.98
CA PRO A 218 41.33 21.12 4.72
C PRO A 218 42.11 21.52 3.46
N ALA A 219 41.76 22.67 2.87
CA ALA A 219 42.42 23.21 1.66
C ALA A 219 43.77 23.91 1.97
N PHE A 220 44.05 24.15 3.24
CA PHE A 220 45.25 24.76 3.79
C PHE A 220 45.61 24.07 5.11
N ARG A 221 46.85 24.25 5.59
CA ARG A 221 47.25 23.75 6.92
C ARG A 221 46.43 24.47 7.99
N ALA A 222 45.68 23.73 8.80
CA ALA A 222 44.73 24.31 9.75
C ALA A 222 45.05 23.92 11.19
N SER A 223 44.78 24.81 12.14
CA SER A 223 44.92 24.47 13.55
C SER A 223 43.82 23.50 14.02
N ILE A 224 44.19 22.52 14.86
CA ILE A 224 43.25 21.62 15.55
C ILE A 224 42.70 22.26 16.84
N VAL A 225 43.43 23.22 17.41
CA VAL A 225 43.15 23.81 18.74
C VAL A 225 43.17 25.34 18.69
N ASP A 226 42.62 25.98 19.71
CA ASP A 226 42.86 27.39 19.98
C ASP A 226 44.18 27.55 20.74
N GLY A 227 45.01 28.51 20.34
CA GLY A 227 46.29 28.75 20.99
C GLY A 227 47.25 29.56 20.13
N TYR A 228 48.48 29.07 19.98
CA TYR A 228 49.56 29.80 19.32
C TYR A 228 50.29 28.94 18.30
N ALA A 229 50.37 29.44 17.07
CA ALA A 229 51.22 28.88 16.03
C ALA A 229 52.69 29.22 16.34
N VAL A 230 53.55 28.20 16.30
CA VAL A 230 54.96 28.28 16.71
C VAL A 230 55.87 27.57 15.70
N VAL A 231 57.18 27.85 15.78
CA VAL A 231 58.21 26.95 15.23
C VAL A 231 58.57 25.95 16.34
N HIS A 232 58.34 24.65 16.09
CA HIS A 232 58.41 23.60 17.12
C HIS A 232 59.79 23.48 17.78
N THR A 233 60.85 23.90 17.07
CA THR A 233 62.23 23.91 17.57
C THR A 233 62.55 25.02 18.57
N ASP A 234 61.71 26.05 18.69
CA ASP A 234 61.94 27.14 19.65
C ASP A 234 61.75 26.67 21.09
N GLY A 235 60.76 25.78 21.33
CA GLY A 235 60.51 25.15 22.62
C GLY A 235 59.97 26.09 23.71
N VAL A 236 60.16 25.70 24.97
CA VAL A 236 59.66 26.44 26.15
C VAL A 236 60.32 27.82 26.25
N GLY A 237 59.54 28.88 26.39
CA GLY A 237 60.05 30.25 26.45
C GLY A 237 58.96 31.32 26.36
N ILE A 238 59.35 32.59 26.48
CA ILE A 238 58.48 33.75 26.31
C ILE A 238 58.72 34.34 24.92
N TYR A 239 57.66 34.49 24.14
CA TYR A 239 57.75 34.95 22.74
C TYR A 239 56.78 36.10 22.45
N PRO A 240 57.16 37.03 21.57
CA PRO A 240 56.26 38.08 21.09
C PRO A 240 55.16 37.51 20.18
N VAL A 241 53.93 37.99 20.39
CA VAL A 241 52.79 37.72 19.51
C VAL A 241 52.83 38.69 18.35
N VAL A 242 53.22 38.21 17.16
CA VAL A 242 53.45 39.07 15.97
C VAL A 242 52.27 39.13 15.02
N GLY A 243 51.22 38.37 15.29
CA GLY A 243 50.01 38.35 14.49
C GLY A 243 48.88 37.50 15.08
N VAL A 244 47.70 37.67 14.50
CA VAL A 244 46.51 36.91 14.83
C VAL A 244 45.99 36.27 13.54
N SER A 245 45.93 34.94 13.51
CA SER A 245 45.33 34.18 12.42
C SER A 245 43.90 33.81 12.81
N HIS A 246 42.94 34.44 12.13
CA HIS A 246 41.52 34.12 12.24
C HIS A 246 41.09 33.19 11.10
N ALA A 247 39.96 32.49 11.28
CA ALA A 247 39.36 31.64 10.25
C ALA A 247 38.80 32.40 9.01
N SER A 248 39.20 33.66 8.79
CA SER A 248 38.77 34.50 7.66
C SER A 248 39.83 34.51 6.54
N PRO A 249 39.43 34.60 5.27
CA PRO A 249 40.36 34.71 4.15
C PRO A 249 41.21 36.00 4.24
N GLY A 250 42.53 35.89 4.07
CA GLY A 250 43.44 37.04 4.06
C GLY A 250 44.91 36.64 3.88
N GLU A 251 45.77 37.62 3.59
CA GLU A 251 47.22 37.42 3.58
C GLU A 251 47.75 37.32 5.01
N ILE A 252 48.44 36.22 5.31
CA ILE A 252 49.04 35.97 6.62
C ILE A 252 50.55 36.15 6.46
N LYS A 253 51.14 37.00 7.30
CA LYS A 253 52.59 37.22 7.29
C LYS A 253 53.32 35.93 7.71
N PRO A 254 54.48 35.62 7.11
CA PRO A 254 55.31 34.52 7.59
C PRO A 254 55.74 34.72 9.04
N LEU A 255 55.75 33.63 9.80
CA LEU A 255 56.24 33.53 11.16
C LEU A 255 57.73 33.16 11.14
N GLU A 256 58.55 33.96 11.81
CA GLU A 256 59.98 33.67 11.98
C GLU A 256 60.24 32.90 13.29
N ALA A 257 61.39 32.25 13.40
CA ALA A 257 61.81 31.60 14.64
C ALA A 257 61.93 32.62 15.78
N GLY A 258 61.46 32.26 16.97
CA GLY A 258 61.35 33.14 18.13
C GLY A 258 60.13 34.07 18.10
N GLN A 259 59.20 33.88 17.17
CA GLN A 259 57.92 34.60 17.11
C GLN A 259 56.76 33.62 17.18
N ILE A 260 55.62 34.07 17.72
CA ILE A 260 54.38 33.29 17.75
C ILE A 260 53.22 34.08 17.18
N ALA A 261 52.19 33.39 16.70
CA ALA A 261 50.95 34.01 16.26
C ALA A 261 49.77 33.37 16.96
N ARG A 262 48.86 34.18 17.50
CA ARG A 262 47.60 33.68 18.06
C ARG A 262 46.78 33.05 16.94
N ILE A 263 46.27 31.85 17.15
CA ILE A 263 45.53 31.10 16.15
C ILE A 263 44.31 30.44 16.78
N THR A 264 43.20 30.45 16.06
CA THR A 264 41.98 29.74 16.48
C THR A 264 41.84 28.43 15.74
N THR A 265 41.02 27.53 16.27
CA THR A 265 40.66 26.24 15.67
C THR A 265 40.15 26.45 14.25
N GLY A 266 40.66 25.68 13.30
CA GLY A 266 40.33 25.76 11.88
C GLY A 266 40.94 26.95 11.13
N ALA A 267 41.63 27.86 11.80
CA ALA A 267 42.31 28.96 11.13
C ALA A 267 43.56 28.47 10.37
N PRO A 268 43.89 29.14 9.24
CA PRO A 268 45.10 28.84 8.47
C PRO A 268 46.38 29.07 9.28
N LEU A 269 47.31 28.11 9.21
CA LEU A 269 48.64 28.25 9.78
C LEU A 269 49.43 29.34 9.04
N PRO A 270 50.04 30.30 9.75
CA PRO A 270 50.99 31.23 9.15
C PRO A 270 52.14 30.50 8.45
N PRO A 271 52.60 30.96 7.27
CA PRO A 271 53.79 30.41 6.65
C PRO A 271 54.97 30.41 7.63
N GLY A 272 55.78 29.35 7.69
CA GLY A 272 56.89 29.24 8.66
C GLY A 272 56.51 28.62 10.00
N ALA A 273 55.23 28.66 10.42
CA ALA A 273 54.77 27.90 11.59
C ALA A 273 54.79 26.40 11.30
N THR A 274 55.24 25.60 12.27
CA THR A 274 55.37 24.13 12.12
C THR A 274 54.51 23.35 13.09
N ALA A 275 54.01 23.97 14.15
CA ALA A 275 53.15 23.35 15.17
C ALA A 275 52.21 24.39 15.79
N VAL A 276 51.21 23.93 16.54
CA VAL A 276 50.35 24.77 17.36
C VAL A 276 50.38 24.28 18.81
N VAL A 277 50.59 25.21 19.75
CA VAL A 277 50.46 24.95 21.19
C VAL A 277 49.08 25.39 21.64
N MET A 278 48.35 24.52 22.34
CA MET A 278 47.02 24.86 22.87
C MET A 278 47.13 25.94 23.95
N VAL A 279 46.11 26.81 24.06
CA VAL A 279 46.13 27.95 24.99
C VAL A 279 46.35 27.52 26.45
N GLU A 280 45.89 26.33 26.83
CA GLU A 280 46.05 25.73 28.15
C GLU A 280 47.51 25.48 28.53
N ASP A 281 48.38 25.27 27.53
CA ASP A 281 49.81 25.07 27.69
C ASP A 281 50.60 26.38 27.54
N THR A 282 49.93 27.51 27.78
CA THR A 282 50.53 28.84 27.72
C THR A 282 50.17 29.70 28.92
N ARG A 283 50.95 30.75 29.14
CA ARG A 283 50.66 31.78 30.15
C ARG A 283 50.90 33.17 29.57
N ILE A 284 49.99 34.10 29.82
CA ILE A 284 50.16 35.49 29.43
C ILE A 284 51.34 36.09 30.21
N SER A 285 52.36 36.56 29.49
CA SER A 285 53.51 37.25 30.08
C SER A 285 53.32 38.76 30.06
N LYS A 286 52.78 39.30 28.96
CA LYS A 286 52.57 40.73 28.78
C LYS A 286 51.37 41.03 27.88
N THR A 287 50.59 42.05 28.24
CA THR A 287 49.47 42.58 27.45
C THR A 287 49.67 44.04 27.10
N THR A 288 48.84 44.57 26.21
CA THR A 288 48.68 46.02 26.02
C THR A 288 48.20 46.70 27.31
N GLU A 289 48.41 48.02 27.41
CA GLU A 289 48.03 48.82 28.59
C GLU A 289 46.53 48.79 28.88
N ASP A 290 45.70 48.64 27.84
CA ASP A 290 44.25 48.50 27.94
C ASP A 290 43.79 47.04 28.14
N GLY A 291 44.72 46.07 28.14
CA GLY A 291 44.47 44.65 28.35
C GLY A 291 43.73 43.97 27.20
N THR A 292 43.63 44.60 26.04
CA THR A 292 42.85 44.08 24.91
C THR A 292 43.62 43.09 24.04
N GLU A 293 44.96 43.18 24.00
CA GLU A 293 45.81 42.31 23.19
C GLU A 293 46.97 41.71 24.01
N GLU A 294 47.31 40.47 23.67
CA GLU A 294 48.46 39.76 24.21
C GLU A 294 49.71 40.17 23.41
N LEU A 295 50.74 40.69 24.10
CA LEU A 295 52.00 41.10 23.46
C LEU A 295 53.07 40.02 23.56
N GLU A 296 53.16 39.33 24.71
CA GLU A 296 54.11 38.24 24.95
C GLU A 296 53.44 37.09 25.69
N ILE A 297 53.71 35.87 25.25
CA ILE A 297 53.15 34.64 25.84
C ILE A 297 54.29 33.69 26.16
N GLU A 298 54.20 33.09 27.34
CA GLU A 298 55.04 32.00 27.81
C GLU A 298 54.47 30.66 27.31
N ILE A 299 55.23 29.95 26.49
CA ILE A 299 54.95 28.58 26.07
C ILE A 299 55.47 27.63 27.15
N LEU A 300 54.60 26.80 27.72
CA LEU A 300 54.92 25.85 28.79
C LEU A 300 55.17 24.43 28.26
N ALA A 301 54.62 24.11 27.08
CA ALA A 301 54.77 22.80 26.46
C ALA A 301 56.23 22.53 26.06
N SER A 302 56.76 21.39 26.52
CA SER A 302 58.11 20.91 26.19
C SER A 302 58.04 19.71 25.25
N GLY A 303 59.05 19.54 24.38
CA GLY A 303 59.11 18.39 23.48
C GLY A 303 58.15 18.47 22.29
N LEU A 304 57.80 19.69 21.85
CA LEU A 304 56.92 19.92 20.70
C LEU A 304 57.44 19.20 19.45
N THR A 305 56.53 18.53 18.76
CA THR A 305 56.81 17.82 17.52
C THR A 305 56.36 18.61 16.29
N GLU A 306 56.99 18.36 15.15
CA GLU A 306 56.53 18.92 13.89
C GLU A 306 55.10 18.44 13.58
N LEU A 307 54.24 19.34 13.11
CA LEU A 307 52.82 19.13 12.82
C LEU A 307 51.92 18.86 14.03
N GLU A 308 52.42 19.07 15.25
CA GLU A 308 51.60 18.94 16.44
C GLU A 308 50.43 19.93 16.42
N ASN A 309 49.22 19.40 16.64
CA ASN A 309 47.95 20.13 16.54
C ASN A 309 47.70 20.79 15.17
N VAL A 310 48.29 20.26 14.09
CA VAL A 310 48.09 20.75 12.71
C VAL A 310 47.37 19.70 11.87
N ARG A 311 46.30 20.11 11.17
CA ARG A 311 45.73 19.36 10.05
C ARG A 311 46.42 19.78 8.76
N GLU A 312 47.16 18.86 8.17
CA GLU A 312 47.80 19.05 6.88
C GLU A 312 46.79 19.18 5.73
N VAL A 313 47.22 19.74 4.61
CA VAL A 313 46.37 19.88 3.42
C VAL A 313 45.90 18.50 2.97
N GLY A 314 44.58 18.32 2.92
CA GLY A 314 43.96 17.06 2.54
C GLY A 314 44.20 15.90 3.51
N SER A 315 44.46 16.19 4.79
CA SER A 315 44.54 15.17 5.85
C SER A 315 43.24 14.36 5.98
N ASP A 316 42.09 15.02 5.78
CA ASP A 316 40.78 14.38 5.89
C ASP A 316 40.34 13.84 4.53
N MET A 317 40.68 14.55 3.45
CA MET A 317 40.29 14.20 2.09
C MET A 317 41.21 14.87 1.06
N LYS A 318 41.68 14.12 0.07
CA LYS A 318 42.49 14.67 -1.02
C LYS A 318 41.65 14.96 -2.25
N THR A 319 42.09 15.94 -3.01
CA THR A 319 41.55 16.19 -4.35
C THR A 319 41.62 14.92 -5.20
N GLY A 320 40.51 14.55 -5.83
CA GLY A 320 40.37 13.33 -6.65
C GLY A 320 39.91 12.08 -5.90
N ASP A 321 39.86 12.11 -4.56
CA ASP A 321 39.33 10.99 -3.77
C ASP A 321 37.87 10.71 -4.11
N LEU A 322 37.48 9.43 -4.05
CA LEU A 322 36.10 9.01 -4.24
C LEU A 322 35.25 9.45 -3.04
N LEU A 323 34.24 10.28 -3.27
CA LEU A 323 33.28 10.67 -2.24
C LEU A 323 32.16 9.64 -2.13
N LEU A 324 31.47 9.45 -3.24
CA LEU A 324 30.28 8.61 -3.34
C LEU A 324 30.32 7.86 -4.66
N GLY A 325 30.11 6.55 -4.60
CA GLY A 325 30.04 5.69 -5.78
C GLY A 325 28.72 5.86 -6.53
N LYS A 326 28.74 5.51 -7.82
CA LYS A 326 27.51 5.34 -8.60
C LYS A 326 26.63 4.28 -7.92
N GLY A 327 25.35 4.61 -7.73
CA GLY A 327 24.39 3.76 -7.01
C GLY A 327 24.29 4.07 -5.52
N ALA A 328 25.07 5.00 -4.97
CA ALA A 328 24.92 5.42 -3.57
C ALA A 328 23.59 6.16 -3.35
N GLU A 329 22.90 5.83 -2.24
CA GLU A 329 21.73 6.54 -1.77
C GLU A 329 22.13 7.81 -1.01
N ILE A 330 21.48 8.93 -1.32
CA ILE A 330 21.57 10.14 -0.50
C ILE A 330 20.56 9.99 0.64
N THR A 331 21.04 9.67 1.84
CA THR A 331 20.15 9.21 2.93
C THR A 331 19.51 10.37 3.67
N ALA A 332 18.46 10.08 4.44
CA ALA A 332 17.83 11.05 5.34
C ALA A 332 18.71 11.43 6.55
N VAL A 333 19.86 10.76 6.75
CA VAL A 333 20.86 11.15 7.76
C VAL A 333 21.54 12.46 7.36
N GLY A 334 21.64 12.75 6.06
CA GLY A 334 22.18 14.01 5.53
C GLY A 334 23.71 14.06 5.39
N GLY A 335 24.42 12.99 5.78
CA GLY A 335 25.87 12.92 5.68
C GLY A 335 26.38 13.07 4.25
N GLU A 336 25.70 12.45 3.28
CA GLU A 336 26.09 12.54 1.87
C GLU A 336 25.96 13.96 1.31
N VAL A 337 24.91 14.69 1.71
CA VAL A 337 24.72 16.09 1.30
C VAL A 337 25.82 16.98 1.88
N GLY A 338 26.14 16.80 3.17
CA GLY A 338 27.23 17.53 3.83
C GLY A 338 28.59 17.24 3.20
N LEU A 339 28.85 15.99 2.84
CA LEU A 339 30.07 15.56 2.17
C LEU A 339 30.23 16.17 0.78
N LEU A 340 29.16 16.20 -0.01
CA LEU A 340 29.16 16.85 -1.33
C LEU A 340 29.37 18.37 -1.20
N ALA A 341 28.72 18.99 -0.22
CA ALA A 341 28.82 20.43 0.02
C ALA A 341 30.22 20.85 0.51
N SER A 342 30.89 20.03 1.33
CA SER A 342 32.19 20.38 1.93
C SER A 342 33.33 20.54 0.91
N VAL A 343 33.20 19.91 -0.25
CA VAL A 343 34.15 20.02 -1.38
C VAL A 343 33.57 20.78 -2.57
N GLY A 344 32.52 21.59 -2.36
CA GLY A 344 31.98 22.50 -3.36
C GLY A 344 31.25 21.82 -4.53
N ILE A 345 30.77 20.58 -4.37
CA ILE A 345 29.90 19.95 -5.37
C ILE A 345 28.53 20.62 -5.30
N ARG A 346 28.12 21.26 -6.40
CA ARG A 346 26.86 22.01 -6.49
C ARG A 346 25.72 21.19 -7.07
N GLU A 347 26.04 20.25 -7.94
CA GLU A 347 25.07 19.44 -8.67
C GLU A 347 25.63 18.05 -8.92
N VAL A 348 24.73 17.06 -8.96
CA VAL A 348 25.04 15.66 -9.24
C VAL A 348 23.99 15.05 -10.18
N LEU A 349 24.36 13.99 -10.89
CA LEU A 349 23.48 13.16 -11.70
C LEU A 349 22.84 12.07 -10.82
N VAL A 350 21.52 11.98 -10.88
CA VAL A 350 20.72 10.99 -10.14
C VAL A 350 19.70 10.33 -11.04
N TYR A 351 19.21 9.15 -10.64
CA TYR A 351 18.07 8.53 -11.30
C TYR A 351 16.77 9.24 -10.91
N ARG A 352 15.94 9.56 -11.90
CA ARG A 352 14.65 10.22 -11.71
C ARG A 352 13.69 9.30 -10.94
N LYS A 353 13.01 9.86 -9.94
CA LYS A 353 11.91 9.19 -9.26
C LYS A 353 10.64 9.17 -10.12
N PRO A 354 9.86 8.07 -10.14
CA PRO A 354 8.58 8.03 -10.83
C PRO A 354 7.53 8.89 -10.13
N ILE A 355 6.62 9.47 -10.92
CA ILE A 355 5.38 10.08 -10.42
C ILE A 355 4.32 8.99 -10.30
N VAL A 356 3.63 8.91 -9.17
CA VAL A 356 2.72 7.80 -8.85
C VAL A 356 1.28 8.28 -8.72
N GLY A 357 0.38 7.79 -9.57
CA GLY A 357 -1.06 8.09 -9.51
C GLY A 357 -1.82 7.08 -8.65
N VAL A 358 -2.74 7.54 -7.80
CA VAL A 358 -3.57 6.68 -6.93
C VAL A 358 -5.06 6.89 -7.21
N LEU A 359 -5.76 5.81 -7.55
CA LEU A 359 -7.20 5.79 -7.87
C LEU A 359 -7.92 4.78 -6.97
N SER A 360 -9.01 5.18 -6.33
CA SER A 360 -9.95 4.22 -5.71
C SER A 360 -11.07 3.87 -6.67
N THR A 361 -11.55 2.63 -6.65
CA THR A 361 -12.70 2.19 -7.46
C THR A 361 -13.78 1.58 -6.59
N GLY A 362 -15.03 1.87 -6.90
CA GLY A 362 -16.19 1.25 -6.25
C GLY A 362 -17.42 2.16 -6.22
N ASP A 363 -18.59 1.58 -6.46
CA ASP A 363 -19.85 2.31 -6.37
C ASP A 363 -20.19 2.71 -4.93
N GLU A 364 -19.79 1.89 -3.96
CA GLU A 364 -19.93 2.11 -2.52
C GLU A 364 -19.01 3.21 -1.98
N ILE A 365 -17.96 3.56 -2.72
CA ILE A 365 -16.88 4.41 -2.23
C ILE A 365 -17.27 5.88 -2.33
N VAL A 366 -17.13 6.59 -1.22
CA VAL A 366 -17.37 8.03 -1.09
C VAL A 366 -16.15 8.75 -0.54
N GLN A 367 -16.06 10.06 -0.75
CA GLN A 367 -14.95 10.85 -0.24
C GLN A 367 -14.84 10.75 1.29
N HIS A 368 -13.62 10.70 1.80
CA HIS A 368 -13.34 10.53 3.22
C HIS A 368 -13.67 11.78 4.05
N ASP A 369 -13.57 12.94 3.43
CA ASP A 369 -13.86 14.26 3.98
C ASP A 369 -15.29 14.73 3.70
N ARG A 370 -16.13 13.87 3.10
CA ARG A 370 -17.55 14.16 2.92
C ARG A 370 -18.20 14.43 4.28
N VAL A 371 -18.80 15.61 4.41
CA VAL A 371 -19.40 16.13 5.65
C VAL A 371 -20.66 15.35 6.02
N GLU A 372 -21.46 14.95 5.03
CA GLU A 372 -22.69 14.19 5.26
C GLU A 372 -22.42 12.77 5.78
N ASP A 373 -23.37 12.28 6.59
CA ASP A 373 -23.36 10.91 7.09
C ASP A 373 -23.38 9.88 5.95
N LEU A 374 -22.95 8.65 6.27
CA LEU A 374 -22.99 7.54 5.32
C LEU A 374 -24.42 7.05 5.12
N SER A 375 -24.83 6.92 3.86
CA SER A 375 -26.02 6.18 3.50
C SER A 375 -25.76 4.67 3.59
N ILE A 376 -26.83 3.88 3.67
CA ILE A 376 -26.73 2.42 3.67
C ILE A 376 -25.99 1.96 2.41
N GLY A 377 -24.93 1.18 2.59
CA GLY A 377 -24.12 0.65 1.50
C GLY A 377 -22.95 1.54 1.08
N GLU A 378 -22.77 2.72 1.67
CA GLU A 378 -21.62 3.58 1.42
C GLU A 378 -20.49 3.32 2.44
N VAL A 379 -19.25 3.44 1.99
CA VAL A 379 -18.07 3.44 2.85
C VAL A 379 -17.10 4.54 2.42
N ARG A 380 -16.45 5.18 3.40
CA ARG A 380 -15.45 6.23 3.13
C ARG A 380 -14.19 5.64 2.53
N ASP A 381 -13.66 6.32 1.52
CA ASP A 381 -12.39 5.98 0.87
C ASP A 381 -11.21 6.16 1.81
N SER A 382 -10.73 5.05 2.37
CA SER A 382 -9.58 5.07 3.29
C SER A 382 -8.27 4.66 2.61
N ASN A 383 -8.33 3.96 1.48
CA ASN A 383 -7.15 3.42 0.82
C ASN A 383 -6.35 4.52 0.12
N ARG A 384 -7.02 5.36 -0.66
CA ARG A 384 -6.36 6.42 -1.42
C ARG A 384 -5.58 7.39 -0.52
N PRO A 385 -6.17 8.01 0.53
CA PRO A 385 -5.39 8.87 1.41
C PRO A 385 -4.25 8.12 2.12
N THR A 386 -4.45 6.84 2.50
CA THR A 386 -3.39 6.02 3.11
C THR A 386 -2.21 5.81 2.15
N LEU A 387 -2.49 5.48 0.90
CA LEU A 387 -1.46 5.23 -0.11
C LEU A 387 -0.76 6.52 -0.54
N LEU A 388 -1.49 7.62 -0.74
CA LEU A 388 -0.91 8.94 -1.02
C LEU A 388 0.07 9.36 0.08
N ALA A 389 -0.31 9.17 1.35
CA ALA A 389 0.56 9.43 2.49
C ALA A 389 1.80 8.51 2.48
N ALA A 390 1.61 7.21 2.25
CA ALA A 390 2.71 6.24 2.24
C ALA A 390 3.72 6.47 1.11
N ILE A 391 3.26 6.90 -0.08
CA ILE A 391 4.10 7.25 -1.23
C ILE A 391 4.89 8.52 -0.94
N THR A 392 4.21 9.56 -0.46
CA THR A 392 4.83 10.86 -0.13
C THR A 392 5.86 10.72 0.97
N ALA A 393 5.57 9.95 2.02
CA ALA A 393 6.51 9.67 3.11
C ALA A 393 7.79 8.94 2.65
N ARG A 394 7.77 8.31 1.48
CA ARG A 394 8.93 7.65 0.86
C ARG A 394 9.65 8.55 -0.16
N GLY A 395 9.26 9.83 -0.23
CA GLY A 395 9.91 10.84 -1.06
C GLY A 395 9.58 10.74 -2.55
N TYR A 396 8.43 10.15 -2.90
CA TYR A 396 7.89 10.09 -4.26
C TYR A 396 6.76 11.10 -4.44
N GLU A 397 6.60 11.61 -5.65
CA GLU A 397 5.46 12.46 -5.99
C GLU A 397 4.20 11.60 -6.14
N ALA A 398 3.16 11.91 -5.38
CA ALA A 398 1.89 11.21 -5.37
C ALA A 398 0.78 12.09 -5.98
N VAL A 399 0.12 11.61 -7.03
CA VAL A 399 -0.98 12.28 -7.72
C VAL A 399 -2.30 11.62 -7.36
N ASP A 400 -3.21 12.39 -6.78
CA ASP A 400 -4.57 11.95 -6.49
C ASP A 400 -5.40 11.88 -7.78
N LEU A 401 -5.83 10.68 -8.17
CA LEU A 401 -6.68 10.45 -9.33
C LEU A 401 -8.18 10.33 -8.96
N GLY A 402 -8.51 10.49 -7.68
CA GLY A 402 -9.88 10.50 -7.18
C GLY A 402 -10.51 9.11 -7.01
N ILE A 403 -11.83 9.07 -7.20
CA ILE A 403 -12.65 7.86 -7.08
C ILE A 403 -13.34 7.62 -8.42
N ALA A 404 -13.12 6.46 -9.03
CA ALA A 404 -13.86 6.00 -10.20
C ALA A 404 -15.02 5.09 -9.77
N LYS A 405 -16.21 5.34 -10.32
CA LYS A 405 -17.36 4.44 -10.17
C LYS A 405 -17.20 3.20 -11.04
N ASP A 406 -17.83 2.09 -10.66
CA ASP A 406 -17.77 0.82 -11.41
C ASP A 406 -18.77 0.84 -12.58
N GLN A 407 -18.68 1.89 -13.40
CA GLN A 407 -19.48 2.08 -14.59
C GLN A 407 -18.58 2.04 -15.83
N PRO A 408 -19.02 1.40 -16.92
CA PRO A 408 -18.31 1.48 -18.18
C PRO A 408 -18.09 2.96 -18.58
N GLY A 409 -16.87 3.29 -19.01
CA GLY A 409 -16.48 4.65 -19.42
C GLY A 409 -15.75 5.46 -18.34
N THR A 410 -16.27 5.54 -17.10
CA THR A 410 -15.67 6.40 -16.05
C THR A 410 -14.26 5.97 -15.66
N LEU A 411 -14.06 4.67 -15.42
CA LEU A 411 -12.75 4.09 -15.11
C LEU A 411 -11.78 4.27 -16.29
N GLU A 412 -12.25 4.09 -17.52
CA GLU A 412 -11.44 4.18 -18.73
C GLU A 412 -10.98 5.61 -18.99
N GLU A 413 -11.88 6.58 -18.88
CA GLU A 413 -11.58 8.00 -19.05
C GLU A 413 -10.58 8.49 -17.98
N THR A 414 -10.79 8.08 -16.73
CA THR A 414 -9.89 8.45 -15.61
C THR A 414 -8.49 7.88 -15.80
N LEU A 415 -8.38 6.58 -16.14
CA LEU A 415 -7.10 5.94 -16.43
C LEU A 415 -6.41 6.59 -17.64
N LYS A 416 -7.14 6.80 -18.73
CA LYS A 416 -6.60 7.43 -19.95
C LYS A 416 -6.08 8.85 -19.68
N ALA A 417 -6.79 9.64 -18.87
CA ALA A 417 -6.38 10.99 -18.49
C ALA A 417 -5.13 10.99 -17.57
N SER A 418 -4.87 9.89 -16.86
CA SER A 418 -3.69 9.75 -15.99
C SER A 418 -2.40 9.41 -16.73
N PHE A 419 -2.47 8.74 -17.90
CA PHE A 419 -1.28 8.19 -18.57
C PHE A 419 -0.22 9.22 -18.94
N SER A 420 -0.63 10.48 -19.19
CA SER A 420 0.28 11.58 -19.48
C SER A 420 0.81 12.31 -18.25
N LYS A 421 0.27 12.03 -17.06
CA LYS A 421 0.57 12.73 -15.80
C LYS A 421 1.46 11.92 -14.87
N VAL A 422 1.39 10.59 -14.95
CA VAL A 422 2.07 9.70 -14.00
C VAL A 422 2.87 8.62 -14.71
N ASP A 423 3.88 8.09 -14.04
CA ASP A 423 4.71 6.98 -14.51
C ASP A 423 4.14 5.63 -14.09
N VAL A 424 3.64 5.54 -12.84
CA VAL A 424 3.08 4.33 -12.25
C VAL A 424 1.66 4.62 -11.75
N ILE A 425 0.74 3.68 -11.96
CA ILE A 425 -0.65 3.80 -11.51
C ILE A 425 -0.91 2.75 -10.44
N ILE A 426 -1.56 3.17 -9.36
CA ILE A 426 -2.07 2.29 -8.30
C ILE A 426 -3.58 2.44 -8.27
N THR A 427 -4.29 1.32 -8.35
CA THR A 427 -5.73 1.28 -8.13
C THR A 427 -6.04 0.47 -6.88
N THR A 428 -7.14 0.77 -6.20
CA THR A 428 -7.67 -0.09 -5.13
C THR A 428 -9.15 -0.38 -5.32
N GLY A 429 -9.53 -1.65 -5.14
CA GLY A 429 -10.88 -2.12 -5.51
C GLY A 429 -10.91 -2.75 -6.92
N GLY A 430 -12.05 -3.34 -7.31
CA GLY A 430 -12.25 -3.77 -8.70
C GLY A 430 -11.38 -4.94 -9.23
N VAL A 431 -10.76 -5.75 -8.35
CA VAL A 431 -9.72 -6.75 -8.71
C VAL A 431 -10.07 -8.22 -8.43
N SER A 432 -11.28 -8.51 -7.95
CA SER A 432 -11.70 -9.85 -7.53
C SER A 432 -12.27 -10.69 -8.70
N MET A 433 -13.38 -11.39 -8.45
CA MET A 433 -14.19 -12.15 -9.42
C MET A 433 -15.64 -11.63 -9.52
N GLY A 434 -15.91 -10.43 -9.00
CA GLY A 434 -17.23 -9.80 -8.98
C GLY A 434 -17.65 -9.30 -10.35
N GLU A 435 -18.97 -9.15 -10.54
CA GLU A 435 -19.55 -8.69 -11.81
C GLU A 435 -19.19 -7.24 -12.15
N LYS A 436 -18.73 -6.48 -11.16
CA LYS A 436 -18.29 -5.09 -11.26
C LYS A 436 -16.77 -4.91 -11.30
N ASP A 437 -15.99 -6.00 -11.35
CA ASP A 437 -14.53 -5.91 -11.49
C ASP A 437 -14.14 -5.54 -12.93
N LEU A 438 -14.34 -4.28 -13.29
CA LEU A 438 -14.11 -3.74 -14.64
C LEU A 438 -12.62 -3.63 -14.99
N LEU A 439 -11.74 -3.60 -14.00
CA LEU A 439 -10.35 -3.19 -14.19
C LEU A 439 -9.53 -4.15 -15.06
N LYS A 440 -9.60 -5.46 -14.80
CA LYS A 440 -8.87 -6.46 -15.61
C LYS A 440 -9.37 -6.47 -17.06
N PRO A 441 -10.69 -6.48 -17.32
CA PRO A 441 -11.21 -6.31 -18.68
C PRO A 441 -10.78 -5.01 -19.37
N THR A 442 -10.83 -3.87 -18.67
CA THR A 442 -10.42 -2.57 -19.22
C THR A 442 -8.93 -2.57 -19.58
N ILE A 443 -8.06 -3.11 -18.72
CA ILE A 443 -6.62 -3.23 -19.02
C ILE A 443 -6.41 -4.06 -20.28
N GLU A 444 -6.98 -5.25 -20.38
CA GLU A 444 -6.72 -6.18 -21.48
C GLU A 444 -7.39 -5.75 -22.80
N ARG A 445 -8.65 -5.31 -22.76
CA ARG A 445 -9.47 -5.08 -23.96
C ARG A 445 -9.40 -3.65 -24.44
N THR A 446 -9.49 -2.67 -23.53
CA THR A 446 -9.55 -1.25 -23.89
C THR A 446 -8.15 -0.69 -24.12
N PHE A 447 -7.21 -1.06 -23.26
CA PHE A 447 -5.85 -0.52 -23.29
C PHE A 447 -4.81 -1.45 -23.92
N ALA A 448 -5.21 -2.65 -24.38
CA ALA A 448 -4.31 -3.67 -24.90
C ALA A 448 -3.12 -3.96 -23.95
N GLY A 449 -3.38 -3.85 -22.65
CA GLY A 449 -2.42 -4.09 -21.59
C GLY A 449 -2.20 -5.57 -21.35
N THR A 450 -1.04 -5.89 -20.77
CA THR A 450 -0.64 -7.23 -20.39
C THR A 450 -0.75 -7.39 -18.90
N ILE A 451 -1.64 -8.27 -18.44
CA ILE A 451 -1.71 -8.68 -17.03
C ILE A 451 -0.66 -9.77 -16.80
N HIS A 452 0.37 -9.46 -16.04
CA HIS A 452 1.46 -10.40 -15.73
C HIS A 452 1.04 -11.41 -14.67
N PHE A 453 0.26 -10.97 -13.68
CA PHE A 453 -0.44 -11.84 -12.75
C PHE A 453 -1.68 -11.14 -12.18
N GLY A 454 -2.68 -11.95 -11.79
CA GLY A 454 -3.91 -11.45 -11.17
C GLY A 454 -4.23 -12.01 -9.80
N ARG A 455 -3.39 -12.93 -9.28
CA ARG A 455 -3.56 -13.59 -7.98
C ARG A 455 -2.24 -14.02 -7.36
N VAL A 456 -2.07 -13.78 -6.07
CA VAL A 456 -0.86 -14.14 -5.30
C VAL A 456 -1.21 -15.02 -4.10
N ALA A 457 -0.42 -16.07 -3.87
CA ALA A 457 -0.53 -16.99 -2.75
C ALA A 457 -0.04 -16.36 -1.44
N MET A 458 -0.83 -15.43 -0.90
CA MET A 458 -0.51 -14.70 0.33
C MET A 458 -1.76 -14.31 1.12
N LYS A 459 -1.56 -13.90 2.37
CA LYS A 459 -2.57 -13.29 3.23
C LYS A 459 -2.00 -12.07 3.98
N PRO A 460 -2.73 -10.95 4.05
CA PRO A 460 -3.75 -10.52 3.09
C PRO A 460 -3.14 -10.30 1.70
N GLY A 461 -3.95 -10.04 0.65
CA GLY A 461 -3.40 -9.69 -0.68
C GLY A 461 -3.71 -10.61 -1.85
N LYS A 462 -4.55 -11.65 -1.67
CA LYS A 462 -4.84 -12.65 -2.73
C LYS A 462 -5.15 -12.08 -4.13
N PRO A 463 -6.01 -11.05 -4.31
CA PRO A 463 -6.38 -10.58 -5.65
C PRO A 463 -5.44 -9.50 -6.21
N THR A 464 -4.27 -9.27 -5.60
CA THR A 464 -3.29 -8.31 -6.12
C THR A 464 -2.96 -8.64 -7.57
N THR A 465 -3.05 -7.62 -8.42
CA THR A 465 -2.83 -7.74 -9.86
C THR A 465 -1.74 -6.75 -10.27
N PHE A 466 -0.86 -7.18 -11.17
CA PHE A 466 0.14 -6.32 -11.79
C PHE A 466 0.06 -6.45 -13.31
N ALA A 467 0.09 -5.32 -13.99
CA ALA A 467 0.00 -5.26 -15.43
C ALA A 467 0.85 -4.10 -15.99
N THR A 468 1.07 -4.15 -17.30
CA THR A 468 1.68 -3.05 -18.05
C THR A 468 0.80 -2.66 -19.21
N ILE A 469 0.59 -1.36 -19.39
CA ILE A 469 -0.21 -0.80 -20.48
C ILE A 469 0.71 -0.16 -21.52
N PRO A 470 0.68 -0.57 -22.79
CA PRO A 470 1.42 0.12 -23.85
C PRO A 470 1.05 1.60 -23.93
N PHE A 471 2.06 2.45 -23.91
CA PHE A 471 1.93 3.89 -24.09
C PHE A 471 2.99 4.37 -25.11
N LYS A 472 2.86 5.63 -25.54
CA LYS A 472 3.63 6.24 -26.63
C LYS A 472 5.12 5.84 -26.63
N ASN A 473 5.73 5.75 -27.81
CA ASN A 473 7.16 5.47 -28.00
C ASN A 473 7.64 4.14 -27.36
N LYS A 474 6.79 3.11 -27.36
CA LYS A 474 7.07 1.79 -26.75
C LYS A 474 7.33 1.85 -25.24
N ILE A 475 6.93 2.94 -24.58
CA ILE A 475 7.00 3.05 -23.11
C ILE A 475 5.76 2.37 -22.56
N SER A 476 5.93 1.37 -21.70
CA SER A 476 4.80 0.76 -21.00
C SER A 476 4.57 1.45 -19.65
N LYS A 477 3.31 1.66 -19.28
CA LYS A 477 2.89 2.20 -17.97
C LYS A 477 2.57 1.04 -17.01
N PRO A 478 3.33 0.86 -15.93
CA PRO A 478 3.02 -0.12 -14.90
C PRO A 478 1.76 0.26 -14.14
N ILE A 479 0.88 -0.71 -13.92
CA ILE A 479 -0.32 -0.56 -13.10
C ILE A 479 -0.37 -1.66 -12.03
N PHE A 480 -0.52 -1.25 -10.77
CA PHE A 480 -0.72 -2.11 -9.63
C PHE A 480 -2.16 -2.00 -9.17
N SER A 481 -2.89 -3.11 -9.23
CA SER A 481 -4.27 -3.15 -8.78
C SER A 481 -4.35 -3.89 -7.46
N LEU A 482 -4.44 -3.12 -6.39
CA LEU A 482 -4.42 -3.59 -5.02
C LEU A 482 -5.82 -3.97 -4.54
N PRO A 483 -5.94 -4.87 -3.56
CA PRO A 483 -7.26 -5.24 -3.04
C PRO A 483 -7.95 -4.06 -2.33
N GLY A 484 -9.26 -3.91 -2.49
CA GLY A 484 -10.03 -2.83 -1.86
C GLY A 484 -10.11 -2.89 -0.32
N ASN A 485 -9.76 -4.03 0.29
CA ASN A 485 -9.68 -4.17 1.74
C ASN A 485 -8.48 -3.39 2.31
N PRO A 486 -8.66 -2.46 3.27
CA PRO A 486 -7.61 -1.52 3.65
C PRO A 486 -6.29 -2.12 4.13
N ALA A 487 -6.33 -3.13 5.01
CA ALA A 487 -5.10 -3.76 5.46
C ALA A 487 -4.38 -4.51 4.32
N SER A 488 -5.12 -4.95 3.30
CA SER A 488 -4.51 -5.59 2.13
C SER A 488 -3.82 -4.58 1.23
N ALA A 489 -4.43 -3.41 1.00
CA ALA A 489 -3.86 -2.35 0.18
C ALA A 489 -2.50 -1.90 0.74
N THR A 490 -2.41 -1.61 2.04
CA THR A 490 -1.15 -1.19 2.67
C THR A 490 -0.09 -2.30 2.66
N VAL A 491 -0.47 -3.55 2.98
CA VAL A 491 0.47 -4.68 2.95
C VAL A 491 1.05 -4.90 1.55
N THR A 492 0.19 -4.87 0.53
CA THR A 492 0.60 -5.10 -0.86
C THR A 492 1.36 -3.92 -1.46
N PHE A 493 1.10 -2.70 -0.99
CA PHE A 493 1.95 -1.54 -1.28
C PHE A 493 3.40 -1.78 -0.82
N HIS A 494 3.62 -2.11 0.45
CA HIS A 494 4.97 -2.32 0.98
C HIS A 494 5.67 -3.54 0.37
N LEU A 495 4.92 -4.59 0.02
CA LEU A 495 5.49 -5.81 -0.55
C LEU A 495 5.79 -5.71 -2.04
N PHE A 496 4.99 -5.00 -2.84
CA PHE A 496 5.11 -5.04 -4.30
C PHE A 496 5.37 -3.68 -4.93
N VAL A 497 4.61 -2.66 -4.51
CA VAL A 497 4.69 -1.34 -5.12
C VAL A 497 5.98 -0.64 -4.71
N LEU A 498 6.28 -0.58 -3.41
CA LEU A 498 7.46 0.13 -2.91
C LEU A 498 8.78 -0.44 -3.50
N PRO A 499 8.99 -1.76 -3.59
CA PRO A 499 10.16 -2.32 -4.28
C PRO A 499 10.22 -1.93 -5.76
N ALA A 500 9.08 -1.91 -6.46
CA ALA A 500 9.02 -1.44 -7.85
C ALA A 500 9.43 0.03 -7.97
N LEU A 501 8.92 0.91 -7.08
CA LEU A 501 9.28 2.33 -7.09
C LEU A 501 10.76 2.55 -6.79
N ARG A 502 11.34 1.77 -5.88
CA ARG A 502 12.77 1.78 -5.57
C ARG A 502 13.60 1.34 -6.78
N GLN A 503 13.24 0.23 -7.42
CA GLN A 503 13.91 -0.21 -8.65
C GLN A 503 13.86 0.86 -9.75
N PHE A 504 12.68 1.46 -9.96
CA PHE A 504 12.49 2.58 -10.89
C PHE A 504 13.40 3.76 -10.52
N SER A 505 13.68 4.00 -9.25
CA SER A 505 14.50 5.13 -8.78
C SER A 505 15.99 4.83 -8.68
N GLY A 506 16.44 3.69 -9.21
CA GLY A 506 17.87 3.38 -9.28
C GLY A 506 18.40 2.42 -8.23
N PHE A 507 17.57 1.96 -7.29
CA PHE A 507 17.98 0.89 -6.35
C PHE A 507 18.22 -0.41 -7.11
N ILE A 508 19.19 -1.20 -6.65
CA ILE A 508 19.59 -2.46 -7.28
C ILE A 508 19.63 -3.60 -6.25
N GLY A 509 19.55 -4.84 -6.73
CA GLY A 509 19.68 -6.02 -5.88
C GLY A 509 18.65 -6.05 -4.75
N ASP A 510 19.07 -6.39 -3.54
CA ASP A 510 18.19 -6.52 -2.38
C ASP A 510 17.80 -5.15 -1.76
N ASP A 511 18.49 -4.06 -2.11
CA ASP A 511 18.21 -2.72 -1.59
C ASP A 511 16.85 -2.17 -2.07
N VAL A 512 16.27 -2.77 -3.12
CA VAL A 512 14.89 -2.47 -3.54
C VAL A 512 13.88 -2.85 -2.45
N TYR A 513 14.19 -3.83 -1.59
CA TYR A 513 13.29 -4.28 -0.53
C TYR A 513 13.55 -3.53 0.78
N LEU A 514 12.51 -3.42 1.60
CA LEU A 514 12.68 -2.96 2.97
C LEU A 514 13.44 -4.01 3.79
N PRO A 515 14.21 -3.61 4.81
CA PRO A 515 14.98 -4.53 5.61
C PRO A 515 14.07 -5.51 6.36
N LYS A 516 14.52 -6.76 6.42
CA LYS A 516 13.93 -7.78 7.28
C LYS A 516 14.79 -7.92 8.54
N ALA A 517 14.14 -7.94 9.70
CA ALA A 517 14.78 -8.20 10.96
C ALA A 517 14.23 -9.48 11.60
N LEU A 518 15.08 -10.22 12.32
CA LEU A 518 14.64 -11.34 13.12
C LEU A 518 14.08 -10.80 14.45
N VAL A 519 12.83 -11.11 14.75
CA VAL A 519 12.11 -10.59 15.93
C VAL A 519 11.52 -11.72 16.76
N THR A 520 11.47 -11.53 18.07
CA THR A 520 10.86 -12.48 19.01
C THR A 520 9.38 -12.17 19.17
N THR A 521 8.50 -13.16 19.00
CA THR A 521 7.05 -12.98 19.17
C THR A 521 6.67 -12.81 20.65
N ASP A 522 5.78 -11.87 20.94
CA ASP A 522 5.27 -11.66 22.31
C ASP A 522 4.04 -12.52 22.67
N GLN A 523 3.50 -13.23 21.69
CA GLN A 523 2.29 -14.05 21.79
C GLN A 523 2.31 -15.21 20.80
N ASP A 524 1.43 -16.19 21.02
CA ASP A 524 1.15 -17.26 20.07
C ASP A 524 0.47 -16.71 18.80
N LEU A 525 0.96 -17.11 17.62
CA LEU A 525 0.40 -16.71 16.33
C LEU A 525 -0.05 -17.94 15.54
N VAL A 526 -1.32 -18.00 15.16
CA VAL A 526 -1.88 -19.11 14.37
C VAL A 526 -1.46 -18.97 12.91
N LEU A 527 -0.99 -20.06 12.30
CA LEU A 527 -0.57 -20.07 10.90
C LEU A 527 -1.76 -20.23 9.94
N ASP A 528 -1.67 -19.60 8.77
CA ASP A 528 -2.61 -19.74 7.66
C ASP A 528 -2.07 -20.79 6.65
N PRO A 529 -2.93 -21.45 5.85
CA PRO A 529 -2.46 -22.30 4.76
C PRO A 529 -1.53 -21.58 3.77
N ARG A 530 -1.65 -20.26 3.63
CA ARG A 530 -0.77 -19.42 2.81
C ARG A 530 0.21 -18.63 3.68
N PRO A 531 1.35 -18.19 3.15
CA PRO A 531 2.20 -17.21 3.81
C PRO A 531 1.39 -15.98 4.25
N GLU A 532 1.53 -15.61 5.52
CA GLU A 532 0.82 -14.48 6.13
C GLU A 532 1.79 -13.33 6.45
N TYR A 533 1.43 -12.13 6.01
CA TYR A 533 2.09 -10.88 6.31
C TYR A 533 1.32 -10.17 7.42
N HIS A 534 1.68 -10.53 8.65
CA HIS A 534 0.94 -10.19 9.85
C HIS A 534 1.37 -8.81 10.38
N ARG A 535 0.43 -7.87 10.56
CA ARG A 535 0.78 -6.53 11.05
C ARG A 535 1.19 -6.60 12.52
N ALA A 536 2.35 -6.04 12.82
CA ALA A 536 2.90 -6.01 14.18
C ALA A 536 3.53 -4.66 14.52
N ALA A 537 3.53 -4.37 15.80
CA ALA A 537 4.38 -3.36 16.42
C ALA A 537 5.65 -4.05 16.92
N VAL A 538 6.77 -3.83 16.23
CA VAL A 538 8.10 -4.25 16.64
C VAL A 538 8.72 -3.14 17.47
N ARG A 539 9.24 -3.51 18.64
CA ARG A 539 9.89 -2.59 19.55
C ARG A 539 11.19 -3.19 20.08
N ILE A 540 12.09 -2.32 20.50
CA ILE A 540 13.31 -2.71 21.21
C ILE A 540 12.95 -2.85 22.69
N ASP A 541 13.15 -4.04 23.25
CA ASP A 541 13.12 -4.21 24.71
C ASP A 541 14.36 -3.56 25.32
N ARG A 542 14.17 -2.52 26.14
CA ARG A 542 15.27 -1.76 26.74
C ARG A 542 16.18 -2.62 27.62
N SER A 543 15.62 -3.65 28.27
CA SER A 543 16.38 -4.49 29.21
C SER A 543 17.32 -5.47 28.50
N SER A 544 16.85 -6.10 27.42
CA SER A 544 17.62 -7.11 26.70
C SER A 544 18.23 -6.64 25.37
N GLY A 545 17.81 -5.48 24.87
CA GLY A 545 18.17 -4.97 23.54
C GLY A 545 17.52 -5.73 22.37
N ASN A 546 16.70 -6.75 22.65
CA ASN A 546 16.09 -7.59 21.61
C ASN A 546 14.90 -6.90 20.93
N LEU A 547 14.69 -7.23 19.66
CA LEU A 547 13.47 -6.85 18.95
C LEU A 547 12.33 -7.79 19.33
N VAL A 548 11.26 -7.23 19.87
CA VAL A 548 10.05 -7.93 20.28
C VAL A 548 8.89 -7.47 19.41
N ALA A 549 8.17 -8.43 18.82
CA ALA A 549 7.02 -8.20 17.97
C ALA A 549 5.71 -8.47 18.70
N LYS A 550 4.86 -7.44 18.74
CA LYS A 550 3.48 -7.53 19.21
C LYS A 550 2.49 -7.45 18.07
N SER A 551 1.56 -8.41 17.99
CA SER A 551 0.47 -8.33 17.02
C SER A 551 -0.37 -7.07 17.27
N THR A 552 -0.85 -6.43 16.20
CA THR A 552 -1.87 -5.36 16.31
C THR A 552 -3.28 -5.89 16.56
N GLY A 553 -3.42 -7.18 16.91
CA GLY A 553 -4.69 -7.83 17.22
C GLY A 553 -5.34 -8.44 15.99
N GLY A 554 -6.65 -8.22 15.80
CA GLY A 554 -7.43 -8.94 14.79
C GLY A 554 -6.95 -8.71 13.36
N GLN A 555 -6.45 -9.77 12.71
CA GLN A 555 -5.79 -9.67 11.40
C GLN A 555 -6.70 -9.64 10.17
N ARG A 556 -8.02 -9.45 10.33
CA ARG A 556 -8.96 -9.39 9.20
C ARG A 556 -8.54 -8.32 8.19
N SER A 557 -8.62 -8.63 6.91
CA SER A 557 -8.16 -7.75 5.82
C SER A 557 -8.92 -6.42 5.75
N SER A 558 -10.18 -6.40 6.18
CA SER A 558 -11.02 -5.20 6.23
C SER A 558 -10.78 -4.32 7.47
N ARG A 559 -10.07 -4.82 8.49
CA ARG A 559 -9.89 -4.10 9.75
C ARG A 559 -8.78 -3.07 9.64
N ILE A 560 -9.12 -1.85 9.23
CA ILE A 560 -8.14 -0.77 9.06
C ILE A 560 -7.39 -0.42 10.35
N GLY A 561 -8.04 -0.48 11.51
CA GLY A 561 -7.40 -0.22 12.82
C GLY A 561 -6.26 -1.17 13.18
N SER A 562 -6.07 -2.28 12.45
CA SER A 562 -4.88 -3.12 12.61
C SER A 562 -3.60 -2.53 12.00
N LEU A 563 -3.71 -1.46 11.23
CA LEU A 563 -2.58 -0.68 10.73
C LEU A 563 -2.10 0.34 11.77
N GLU A 564 -2.96 0.68 12.74
CA GLU A 564 -2.60 1.57 13.83
C GLU A 564 -1.45 0.96 14.65
N ALA A 565 -0.39 1.75 14.86
CA ALA A 565 0.86 1.34 15.51
C ALA A 565 1.68 0.24 14.81
N ALA A 566 1.27 -0.24 13.64
CA ALA A 566 2.05 -1.21 12.86
C ALA A 566 3.29 -0.52 12.28
N ASN A 567 4.47 -1.04 12.59
CA ASN A 567 5.75 -0.64 11.98
C ASN A 567 6.47 -1.83 11.34
N ALA A 568 5.89 -3.03 11.39
CA ALA A 568 6.43 -4.20 10.71
C ALA A 568 5.34 -5.15 10.20
N LEU A 569 5.72 -6.00 9.24
CA LEU A 569 4.94 -7.15 8.78
C LEU A 569 5.71 -8.44 9.11
N LEU A 570 5.21 -9.25 10.05
CA LEU A 570 5.78 -10.57 10.32
C LEU A 570 5.53 -11.46 9.11
N CYS A 571 6.59 -12.08 8.61
CA CYS A 571 6.57 -13.01 7.48
C CYS A 571 6.33 -14.42 8.04
N LEU A 572 5.07 -14.74 8.29
CA LEU A 572 4.68 -16.06 8.80
C LEU A 572 4.61 -17.06 7.63
N PRO A 573 5.25 -18.23 7.75
CA PRO A 573 5.21 -19.25 6.71
C PRO A 573 3.80 -19.84 6.55
N GLY A 574 3.50 -20.35 5.36
CA GLY A 574 2.27 -21.11 5.14
C GLY A 574 2.34 -22.50 5.78
N LEU A 575 1.21 -23.09 6.18
CA LEU A 575 1.19 -24.44 6.80
C LEU A 575 1.94 -25.51 5.98
N GLY A 576 1.87 -25.44 4.64
CA GLY A 576 2.59 -26.36 3.75
C GLY A 576 4.11 -26.24 3.78
N GLU A 577 4.67 -25.15 4.32
CA GLU A 577 6.11 -24.87 4.38
C GLU A 577 6.75 -25.34 5.69
N VAL A 578 5.96 -25.50 6.77
CA VAL A 578 6.46 -25.82 8.13
C VAL A 578 6.29 -27.31 8.49
N GLY A 579 5.74 -28.12 7.57
CA GLY A 579 5.38 -29.51 7.79
C GLY A 579 4.12 -29.68 8.66
N ASP A 580 3.41 -30.81 8.50
CA ASP A 580 2.05 -31.06 9.02
C ASP A 580 1.83 -30.91 10.54
N LYS A 581 2.88 -30.67 11.34
CA LYS A 581 2.80 -30.66 12.81
C LYS A 581 2.75 -29.27 13.45
N ARG A 582 3.14 -28.19 12.76
CA ARG A 582 3.21 -26.84 13.36
C ARG A 582 2.07 -25.96 12.86
N THR A 583 1.04 -25.79 13.69
CA THR A 583 -0.15 -24.96 13.38
C THR A 583 -0.06 -23.53 13.93
N ARG A 584 0.98 -23.24 14.72
CA ARG A 584 1.22 -21.94 15.33
C ARG A 584 2.71 -21.64 15.46
N VAL A 585 3.04 -20.36 15.56
CA VAL A 585 4.31 -19.86 16.08
C VAL A 585 4.10 -19.52 17.56
N PRO A 586 4.65 -20.32 18.50
CA PRO A 586 4.64 -20.01 19.92
C PRO A 586 5.18 -18.62 20.26
N ARG A 587 4.70 -18.05 21.38
CA ARG A 587 5.36 -16.93 22.04
C ARG A 587 6.84 -17.25 22.32
N GLY A 588 7.72 -16.28 22.08
CA GLY A 588 9.16 -16.40 22.32
C GLY A 588 9.95 -16.96 21.14
N ASP A 589 9.26 -17.44 20.09
CA ASP A 589 9.93 -17.87 18.87
C ASP A 589 10.35 -16.68 18.01
N LYS A 590 11.36 -16.91 17.18
CA LYS A 590 11.89 -15.91 16.27
C LYS A 590 11.26 -16.05 14.88
N VAL A 591 10.84 -14.92 14.31
CA VAL A 591 10.30 -14.83 12.94
C VAL A 591 10.91 -13.65 12.20
N GLU A 592 10.95 -13.71 10.86
CA GLU A 592 11.32 -12.54 10.06
C GLU A 592 10.20 -11.49 10.11
N ALA A 593 10.58 -10.22 10.20
CA ALA A 593 9.69 -9.08 10.13
C ALA A 593 10.20 -8.07 9.12
N LEU A 594 9.39 -7.75 8.11
CA LEU A 594 9.65 -6.65 7.19
C LEU A 594 9.40 -5.32 7.92
N ILE A 595 10.42 -4.49 8.07
CA ILE A 595 10.31 -3.22 8.80
C ILE A 595 9.76 -2.13 7.87
N ILE A 596 8.53 -1.68 8.13
CA ILE A 596 7.78 -0.72 7.30
C ILE A 596 7.69 0.68 7.91
N GLY A 597 8.14 0.86 9.15
CA GLY A 597 8.23 2.15 9.84
C GLY A 597 9.27 2.12 10.96
N ASP A 598 9.41 3.23 11.68
CA ASP A 598 10.45 3.39 12.68
C ASP A 598 10.25 2.44 13.88
N LEU A 599 11.38 1.93 14.39
CA LEU A 599 11.41 1.13 15.61
C LEU A 599 11.20 2.03 16.83
N LYS A 600 10.37 1.56 17.77
CA LYS A 600 10.10 2.24 19.04
C LYS A 600 10.72 1.45 20.20
N VAL A 601 10.99 2.09 21.32
CA VAL A 601 11.50 1.42 22.54
C VAL A 601 10.32 1.06 23.46
N LEU A 602 10.36 -0.12 24.06
CA LEU A 602 9.51 -0.48 25.20
C LEU A 602 10.19 -0.01 26.48
N ASP A 603 9.54 0.91 27.19
CA ASP A 603 9.86 1.13 28.60
C ASP A 603 9.28 -0.07 29.37
N GLY A 604 10.14 -0.67 30.21
CA GLY A 604 9.86 -1.92 30.92
C GLY A 604 8.73 -1.82 31.93
#